data_AF-A0A6I9MLV0-F1
#
_entry.id   AF-A0A6I9MLV0-F1
#
_cell.length_a   1.000
_cell.length_b   1.000
_cell.length_c   1.000
_cell.angle_alpha   90.00
_cell.angle_beta   90.00
_cell.angle_gamma   90.00
#
_symmetry.space_group_name_H-M   'P 1'
#
loop_
_entity.id
_entity.type
_entity.pdbx_description
1 polymer ?
#
loop_
_entity_poly.entity_id
_entity_poly.type
_entity_poly.pdbx_seq_one_letter_code
_entity_poly.pdbx_strand_id
1 'polypeptide(L)'
;MTLTIRRVYHIAAFSWYAFVVKNLAAKDGEQLPPGIFVYGGPWKYLTFLNLLLQMLFFGVAALSDLQAGNKAESTLNRCKDLLFSVFAFPVGTFVVILFWTIFAYDRELVYPATIDTFFPPWMNHAMHTLVLPFLLGEVVVQPHIYPQTKHALQALGGVGAAYLFWIIWVYFSVGIWVYPLLAHFSTPGLVGLFFFNMSVVVLLYLLGNKLNSHFWSKDMTSGGH
;
A
#
# COMPACT_ATOMS: atom_id res chain seq x y z
N MET A 1 -3.28 -3.71 -23.91
CA MET A 1 -2.94 -2.27 -23.94
C MET A 1 -1.69 -2.04 -24.79
N THR A 2 -1.53 -0.90 -25.49
CA THR A 2 -0.27 -0.64 -26.23
C THR A 2 0.89 -0.34 -25.27
N LEU A 3 2.12 -0.70 -25.67
CA LEU A 3 3.33 -0.45 -24.87
C LEU A 3 3.53 1.04 -24.53
N THR A 4 3.15 1.94 -25.43
CA THR A 4 3.24 3.39 -25.22
C THR A 4 2.31 3.86 -24.10
N ILE A 5 1.05 3.42 -24.09
CA ILE A 5 0.09 3.79 -23.04
C ILE A 5 0.58 3.29 -21.68
N ARG A 6 1.05 2.04 -21.61
CA ARG A 6 1.58 1.42 -20.41
C ARG A 6 2.78 2.19 -19.84
N ARG A 7 3.74 2.55 -20.71
CA ARG A 7 4.91 3.38 -20.35
C ARG A 7 4.51 4.72 -19.76
N VAL A 8 3.63 5.45 -20.44
CA VAL A 8 3.16 6.76 -19.98
C VAL A 8 2.48 6.62 -18.62
N TYR A 9 1.65 5.59 -18.45
CA TYR A 9 0.96 5.32 -17.20
C TYR A 9 1.93 5.07 -16.03
N HIS A 10 2.86 4.12 -16.16
CA HIS A 10 3.80 3.80 -15.07
C HIS A 10 4.72 4.98 -14.74
N ILE A 11 5.23 5.72 -15.75
CA ILE A 11 6.08 6.90 -15.52
C ILE A 11 5.29 8.00 -14.81
N ALA A 12 4.04 8.26 -15.21
CA ALA A 12 3.19 9.25 -14.56
C ALA A 12 2.88 8.85 -13.10
N ALA A 13 2.51 7.59 -12.87
CA ALA A 13 2.25 7.06 -11.53
C ALA A 13 3.50 7.13 -10.64
N PHE A 14 4.66 6.70 -11.14
CA PHE A 14 5.93 6.81 -10.41
C PHE A 14 6.26 8.28 -10.07
N SER A 15 6.11 9.19 -11.03
CA SER A 15 6.36 10.62 -10.83
C SER A 15 5.42 11.21 -9.78
N TRP A 16 4.15 10.79 -9.79
CA TRP A 16 3.17 11.18 -8.77
C TRP A 16 3.59 10.73 -7.37
N TYR A 17 3.91 9.45 -7.17
CA TYR A 17 4.33 8.96 -5.87
C TYR A 17 5.66 9.57 -5.41
N ALA A 18 6.62 9.76 -6.32
CA ALA A 18 7.87 10.45 -6.02
C ALA A 18 7.62 11.91 -5.59
N PHE A 19 6.69 12.62 -6.24
CA PHE A 19 6.27 13.95 -5.85
C PHE A 19 5.65 13.96 -4.45
N VAL A 20 4.73 13.04 -4.14
CA VAL A 20 4.10 12.95 -2.81
C VAL A 20 5.16 12.67 -1.73
N VAL A 21 6.03 11.67 -1.95
CA VAL A 21 7.12 11.32 -1.02
C VAL A 21 8.08 12.49 -0.81
N LYS A 22 8.44 13.22 -1.88
CA LYS A 22 9.26 14.44 -1.77
C LYS A 22 8.59 15.51 -0.92
N ASN A 23 7.30 15.76 -1.12
CA ASN A 23 6.57 16.75 -0.31
C ASN A 23 6.48 16.33 1.17
N LEU A 24 6.31 15.04 1.45
CA LEU A 24 6.34 14.52 2.83
C LEU A 24 7.72 14.68 3.46
N ALA A 25 8.79 14.37 2.72
CA ALA A 25 10.16 14.54 3.20
C ALA A 25 10.52 16.02 3.43
N ALA A 26 9.97 16.93 2.61
CA ALA A 26 10.19 18.37 2.77
C ALA A 26 9.59 18.95 4.07
N LYS A 27 8.71 18.20 4.75
CA LYS A 27 8.14 18.58 6.05
C LYS A 27 9.01 18.14 7.24
N ASP A 28 10.11 17.45 6.99
CA ASP A 28 11.05 17.09 8.06
C ASP A 28 11.62 18.35 8.70
N GLY A 29 11.65 18.38 10.04
CA GLY A 29 12.06 19.57 10.81
C GLY A 29 11.00 20.65 11.03
N GLU A 30 9.80 20.55 10.43
CA GLU A 30 8.66 21.40 10.82
C GLU A 30 8.18 21.08 12.25
N GLN A 31 7.62 22.06 12.96
CA GLN A 31 7.06 21.83 14.29
C GLN A 31 5.89 20.84 14.19
N LEU A 32 6.08 19.69 14.84
CA LEU A 32 5.10 18.62 14.86
C LEU A 32 3.95 18.98 15.82
N PRO A 33 2.69 18.74 15.43
CA PRO A 33 1.60 18.88 16.39
C PRO A 33 1.79 17.90 17.56
N PRO A 34 1.35 18.26 18.78
CA PRO A 34 1.53 17.43 19.97
C PRO A 34 1.06 15.98 19.76
N GLY A 35 1.90 15.01 20.12
CA GLY A 35 1.60 13.58 19.99
C GLY A 35 1.93 12.94 18.63
N ILE A 36 2.42 13.72 17.67
CA ILE A 36 2.76 13.24 16.32
C ILE A 36 4.29 13.06 16.19
N PHE A 37 4.71 11.92 15.61
CA PHE A 37 6.09 11.56 15.23
C PHE A 37 7.21 11.57 16.30
N VAL A 38 6.91 11.47 17.60
CA VAL A 38 7.95 11.45 18.65
C VAL A 38 8.90 10.24 18.56
N TYR A 39 8.36 9.03 18.40
CA TYR A 39 9.14 7.79 18.27
C TYR A 39 8.71 7.01 17.04
N GLY A 40 9.68 6.50 16.29
CA GLY A 40 9.46 5.79 15.02
C GLY A 40 9.14 6.68 13.82
N GLY A 41 8.95 8.00 14.02
CA GLY A 41 8.72 8.96 12.94
C GLY A 41 7.58 8.52 11.99
N PRO A 42 7.64 8.85 10.69
CA PRO A 42 6.62 8.43 9.72
C PRO A 42 6.57 6.91 9.52
N TRP A 43 7.65 6.19 9.85
CA TRP A 43 7.82 4.75 9.62
C TRP A 43 6.91 3.86 10.48
N LYS A 44 6.28 4.41 11.52
CA LYS A 44 5.26 3.68 12.28
C LYS A 44 3.91 3.57 11.58
N TYR A 45 3.63 4.46 10.62
CA TYR A 45 2.33 4.56 9.96
C TYR A 45 2.30 3.75 8.66
N LEU A 46 1.31 2.87 8.55
CA LEU A 46 1.12 2.01 7.38
C LEU A 46 0.87 2.83 6.11
N THR A 47 0.25 4.01 6.23
CA THR A 47 0.06 4.94 5.10
C THR A 47 1.39 5.31 4.43
N PHE A 48 2.42 5.66 5.21
CA PHE A 48 3.73 6.05 4.65
C PHE A 48 4.46 4.86 4.05
N LEU A 49 4.41 3.70 4.73
CA LEU A 49 4.96 2.46 4.20
C LEU A 49 4.28 2.06 2.88
N ASN A 50 2.97 2.23 2.79
CA ASN A 50 2.21 1.99 1.57
C ASN A 50 2.62 2.94 0.44
N LEU A 51 2.81 4.24 0.71
CA LEU A 51 3.28 5.18 -0.33
C LEU A 51 4.63 4.79 -0.91
N LEU A 52 5.56 4.35 -0.07
CA LEU A 52 6.86 3.85 -0.52
C LEU A 52 6.72 2.54 -1.31
N LEU A 53 5.83 1.65 -0.89
CA LEU A 53 5.50 0.44 -1.63
C LEU A 53 4.92 0.76 -3.02
N GLN A 54 3.98 1.70 -3.13
CA GLN A 54 3.42 2.14 -4.41
C GLN A 54 4.49 2.79 -5.29
N MET A 55 5.32 3.68 -4.73
CA MET A 55 6.44 4.29 -5.43
C MET A 55 7.43 3.25 -5.96
N LEU A 56 7.81 2.28 -5.12
CA LEU A 56 8.69 1.18 -5.50
C LEU A 56 8.08 0.35 -6.63
N PHE A 57 6.81 -0.03 -6.48
CA PHE A 57 6.10 -0.80 -7.49
C PHE A 57 6.08 -0.08 -8.85
N PHE A 58 5.59 1.17 -8.90
CA PHE A 58 5.51 1.91 -10.16
C PHE A 58 6.90 2.25 -10.73
N GLY A 59 7.92 2.40 -9.88
CA GLY A 59 9.31 2.53 -10.31
C GLY A 59 9.82 1.26 -11.00
N VAL A 60 9.58 0.08 -10.40
CA VAL A 60 9.92 -1.22 -11.03
C VAL A 60 9.12 -1.44 -12.32
N ALA A 61 7.85 -1.06 -12.35
CA ALA A 61 7.00 -1.16 -13.54
C ALA A 61 7.51 -0.26 -14.68
N ALA A 62 7.85 1.00 -14.39
CA ALA A 62 8.45 1.92 -15.36
C ALA A 62 9.80 1.42 -15.89
N LEU A 63 10.68 0.90 -15.00
CA LEU A 63 11.95 0.31 -15.40
C LEU A 63 11.75 -0.94 -16.29
N SER A 64 10.79 -1.79 -15.96
CA SER A 64 10.45 -2.98 -16.74
C SER A 64 10.05 -2.60 -18.17
N ASP A 65 9.26 -1.52 -18.32
CA ASP A 65 8.83 -1.05 -19.64
C ASP A 65 9.95 -0.43 -20.48
N LEU A 66 10.91 0.23 -19.84
CA LEU A 66 12.06 0.82 -20.50
C LEU A 66 13.08 -0.24 -20.94
N GLN A 67 13.13 -1.37 -20.25
CA GLN A 67 14.05 -2.48 -20.52
C GLN A 67 13.45 -3.62 -21.38
N ALA A 68 12.29 -3.39 -22.01
CA ALA A 68 11.66 -4.38 -22.89
C ALA A 68 12.63 -4.85 -23.99
N GLY A 69 12.88 -6.16 -24.08
CA GLY A 69 13.81 -6.81 -25.00
C GLY A 69 15.20 -7.16 -24.43
N ASN A 70 15.45 -6.95 -23.12
CA ASN A 70 16.72 -7.27 -22.47
C ASN A 70 16.64 -8.54 -21.59
N LYS A 71 17.76 -9.24 -21.34
CA LYS A 71 17.83 -10.42 -20.47
C LYS A 71 17.30 -10.16 -19.04
N ALA A 72 17.46 -8.94 -18.53
CA ALA A 72 16.97 -8.52 -17.21
C ALA A 72 15.43 -8.38 -17.12
N GLU A 73 14.73 -8.35 -18.27
CA GLU A 73 13.29 -8.19 -18.36
C GLU A 73 12.53 -9.27 -17.59
N SER A 74 12.98 -10.52 -17.67
CA SER A 74 12.31 -11.65 -17.01
C SER A 74 12.32 -11.53 -15.48
N THR A 75 13.44 -11.07 -14.91
CA THR A 75 13.57 -10.87 -13.45
C THR A 75 12.75 -9.67 -12.99
N LEU A 76 12.80 -8.54 -13.73
CA LEU A 76 12.03 -7.35 -13.40
C LEU A 76 10.52 -7.61 -13.48
N ASN A 77 10.05 -8.30 -14.51
CA ASN A 77 8.65 -8.67 -14.65
C ASN A 77 8.18 -9.58 -13.51
N ARG A 78 8.98 -10.57 -13.10
CA ARG A 78 8.63 -11.42 -11.94
C ARG A 78 8.59 -10.61 -10.64
N CYS A 79 9.54 -9.70 -10.44
CA CYS A 79 9.57 -8.81 -9.28
C CYS A 79 8.32 -7.91 -9.25
N LYS A 80 8.01 -7.26 -10.36
CA LYS A 80 6.83 -6.43 -10.57
C LYS A 80 5.54 -7.17 -10.26
N ASP A 81 5.38 -8.38 -10.79
CA ASP A 81 4.19 -9.20 -10.58
C ASP A 81 4.02 -9.60 -9.11
N LEU A 82 5.11 -10.01 -8.44
CA LEU A 82 5.09 -10.32 -7.02
C LEU A 82 4.78 -9.07 -6.17
N LEU A 83 5.44 -7.95 -6.45
CA LEU A 83 5.21 -6.68 -5.76
C LEU A 83 3.75 -6.24 -5.89
N PHE A 84 3.19 -6.27 -7.10
CA PHE A 84 1.81 -5.89 -7.33
C PHE A 84 0.83 -6.83 -6.63
N SER A 85 0.90 -8.12 -6.98
CA SER A 85 -0.11 -9.11 -6.62
C SER A 85 -0.15 -9.39 -5.12
N VAL A 86 1.02 -9.48 -4.48
CA VAL A 86 1.13 -9.87 -3.07
C VAL A 86 1.05 -8.66 -2.15
N PHE A 87 1.57 -7.50 -2.54
CA PHE A 87 1.71 -6.36 -1.65
C PHE A 87 0.95 -5.12 -2.11
N ALA A 88 1.31 -4.51 -3.25
CA ALA A 88 0.84 -3.19 -3.62
C ALA A 88 -0.69 -3.13 -3.77
N PHE A 89 -1.29 -4.11 -4.45
CA PHE A 89 -2.74 -4.16 -4.63
C PHE A 89 -3.50 -4.44 -3.32
N PRO A 90 -3.28 -5.57 -2.61
CA PRO A 90 -4.07 -5.88 -1.42
C PRO A 90 -3.80 -4.91 -0.26
N VAL A 91 -2.55 -4.54 0.01
CA VAL A 91 -2.20 -3.62 1.12
C VAL A 91 -2.63 -2.20 0.81
N GLY A 92 -2.42 -1.72 -0.43
CA GLY A 92 -2.83 -0.37 -0.80
C GLY A 92 -4.34 -0.20 -0.78
N THR A 93 -5.09 -1.16 -1.29
CA THR A 93 -6.55 -1.16 -1.22
C THR A 93 -7.03 -1.23 0.24
N PHE A 94 -6.39 -2.06 1.06
CA PHE A 94 -6.68 -2.17 2.49
C PHE A 94 -6.50 -0.84 3.22
N VAL A 95 -5.37 -0.15 3.00
CA VAL A 95 -5.09 1.16 3.61
C VAL A 95 -6.18 2.17 3.26
N VAL A 96 -6.60 2.23 1.99
CA VAL A 96 -7.66 3.14 1.52
C VAL A 96 -8.98 2.83 2.23
N ILE A 97 -9.42 1.57 2.20
CA ILE A 97 -10.70 1.15 2.79
C ILE A 97 -10.70 1.39 4.30
N LEU A 98 -9.66 0.93 5.00
CA LEU A 98 -9.58 1.05 6.44
C LEU A 98 -9.55 2.52 6.86
N PHE A 99 -8.73 3.34 6.21
CA PHE A 99 -8.63 4.77 6.51
C PHE A 99 -9.97 5.47 6.35
N TRP A 100 -10.62 5.39 5.18
CA TRP A 100 -11.87 6.12 4.95
C TRP A 100 -13.03 5.58 5.76
N THR A 101 -13.05 4.28 6.07
CA THR A 101 -14.06 3.69 6.96
C THR A 101 -13.96 4.28 8.36
N ILE A 102 -12.75 4.28 8.96
CA ILE A 102 -12.54 4.84 10.29
C ILE A 102 -12.74 6.36 10.25
N PHE A 103 -12.19 7.05 9.25
CA PHE A 103 -12.31 8.50 9.10
C PHE A 103 -13.78 8.95 9.03
N ALA A 104 -14.62 8.23 8.30
CA ALA A 104 -16.04 8.54 8.19
C ALA A 104 -16.82 8.23 9.47
N TYR A 105 -16.39 7.24 10.26
CA TYR A 105 -16.98 6.92 11.55
C TYR A 105 -16.58 7.94 12.63
N ASP A 106 -15.27 8.09 12.84
CA ASP A 106 -14.66 9.09 13.72
C ASP A 106 -13.20 9.30 13.31
N ARG A 107 -12.92 10.45 12.71
CA ARG A 107 -11.58 10.80 12.24
C ARG A 107 -10.54 10.87 13.34
N GLU A 108 -10.90 11.18 14.58
CA GLU A 108 -9.93 11.30 15.68
C GLU A 108 -9.24 9.96 16.00
N LEU A 109 -9.80 8.84 15.54
CA LEU A 109 -9.25 7.50 15.74
C LEU A 109 -8.07 7.17 14.83
N VAL A 110 -7.88 7.89 13.71
CA VAL A 110 -6.86 7.62 12.69
C VAL A 110 -6.16 8.87 12.16
N TYR A 111 -6.88 9.99 12.08
CA TYR A 111 -6.41 11.26 11.52
C TYR A 111 -7.03 12.48 12.26
N PRO A 112 -6.60 12.73 13.51
CA PRO A 112 -7.03 13.86 14.32
C PRO A 112 -7.01 15.21 13.59
N ALA A 113 -7.94 16.11 13.93
CA ALA A 113 -8.01 17.45 13.34
C ALA A 113 -6.73 18.28 13.54
N THR A 114 -5.94 18.00 14.58
CA THR A 114 -4.63 18.62 14.81
C THR A 114 -3.63 18.37 13.69
N ILE A 115 -3.84 17.32 12.88
CA ILE A 115 -3.00 16.97 11.74
C ILE A 115 -3.25 17.88 10.54
N ASP A 116 -4.43 18.48 10.41
CA ASP A 116 -4.81 19.27 9.22
C ASP A 116 -3.92 20.50 9.02
N THR A 117 -3.35 21.03 10.10
CA THR A 117 -2.40 22.14 10.07
C THR A 117 -1.05 21.73 9.49
N PHE A 118 -0.68 20.45 9.64
CA PHE A 118 0.58 19.90 9.16
C PHE A 118 0.43 19.30 7.77
N PHE A 119 -0.64 18.55 7.51
CA PHE A 119 -0.93 17.95 6.23
C PHE A 119 -2.16 18.60 5.59
N PRO A 120 -1.98 19.42 4.52
CA PRO A 120 -3.11 20.03 3.83
C PRO A 120 -4.03 18.96 3.21
N PRO A 121 -5.32 19.28 2.97
CA PRO A 121 -6.31 18.30 2.51
C PRO A 121 -5.91 17.55 1.23
N TRP A 122 -5.23 18.21 0.29
CA TRP A 122 -4.76 17.54 -0.93
C TRP A 122 -3.77 16.41 -0.63
N MET A 123 -2.94 16.55 0.39
CA MET A 123 -1.96 15.55 0.79
C MET A 123 -2.67 14.36 1.45
N ASN A 124 -3.71 14.62 2.24
CA ASN A 124 -4.56 13.54 2.76
C ASN A 124 -5.15 12.69 1.63
N HIS A 125 -5.74 13.33 0.60
CA HIS A 125 -6.25 12.62 -0.58
C HIS A 125 -5.16 11.94 -1.40
N ALA A 126 -3.97 12.54 -1.52
CA ALA A 126 -2.83 11.92 -2.18
C ALA A 126 -2.41 10.61 -1.49
N MET A 127 -2.44 10.59 -0.15
CA MET A 127 -2.04 9.45 0.67
C MET A 127 -3.11 8.36 0.78
N HIS A 128 -4.40 8.74 0.81
CA HIS A 128 -5.49 7.82 1.16
C HIS A 128 -6.56 7.65 0.08
N THR A 129 -6.69 8.53 -0.91
CA THR A 129 -7.70 8.39 -1.97
C THR A 129 -7.07 7.92 -3.27
N LEU A 130 -6.04 8.62 -3.76
CA LEU A 130 -5.50 8.40 -5.10
C LEU A 130 -4.79 7.06 -5.27
N VAL A 131 -4.41 6.40 -4.17
CA VAL A 131 -3.86 5.04 -4.17
C VAL A 131 -4.77 4.06 -4.92
N LEU A 132 -6.08 4.07 -4.65
CA LEU A 132 -7.00 3.10 -5.24
C LEU A 132 -7.19 3.31 -6.75
N PRO A 133 -7.43 4.53 -7.28
CA PRO A 133 -7.43 4.78 -8.72
C PRO A 133 -6.16 4.30 -9.44
N PHE A 134 -4.97 4.52 -8.88
CA PHE A 134 -3.73 4.01 -9.48
C PHE A 134 -3.65 2.47 -9.46
N LEU A 135 -4.12 1.83 -8.39
CA LEU A 135 -4.13 0.36 -8.35
C LEU A 135 -5.15 -0.23 -9.33
N LEU A 136 -6.35 0.35 -9.44
CA LEU A 136 -7.36 -0.07 -10.41
C LEU A 136 -6.92 0.21 -11.86
N GLY A 137 -6.25 1.33 -12.09
CA GLY A 137 -5.64 1.63 -13.38
C GLY A 137 -4.60 0.59 -13.77
N GLU A 138 -3.77 0.13 -12.83
CA GLU A 138 -2.78 -0.92 -13.09
C GLU A 138 -3.44 -2.24 -13.51
N VAL A 139 -4.49 -2.68 -12.81
CA VAL A 139 -5.27 -3.88 -13.16
C VAL A 139 -5.75 -3.84 -14.62
N VAL A 140 -6.13 -2.66 -15.11
CA VAL A 140 -6.63 -2.46 -16.48
C VAL A 140 -5.50 -2.29 -17.50
N VAL A 141 -4.35 -1.77 -17.09
CA VAL A 141 -3.23 -1.45 -17.97
C VAL A 141 -2.36 -2.68 -18.26
N GLN A 142 -2.18 -3.57 -17.28
CA GLN A 142 -1.23 -4.67 -17.36
C GLN A 142 -1.72 -5.96 -16.68
N PRO A 143 -1.60 -7.13 -17.33
CA PRO A 143 -1.81 -8.42 -16.66
C PRO A 143 -0.67 -8.73 -15.69
N HIS A 144 -1.01 -9.29 -14.55
CA HIS A 144 -0.05 -9.77 -13.55
C HIS A 144 -0.20 -11.26 -13.28
N ILE A 145 0.94 -11.93 -13.05
CA ILE A 145 0.95 -13.34 -12.62
C ILE A 145 0.88 -13.42 -11.11
N TYR A 146 -0.18 -14.03 -10.59
CA TYR A 146 -0.33 -14.27 -9.15
C TYR A 146 0.40 -15.56 -8.76
N PRO A 147 1.22 -15.55 -7.69
CA PRO A 147 1.82 -16.77 -7.16
C PRO A 147 0.75 -17.67 -6.52
N GLN A 148 1.11 -18.90 -6.17
CA GLN A 148 0.22 -19.78 -5.41
C GLN A 148 -0.23 -19.08 -4.12
N THR A 149 -1.55 -19.13 -3.84
CA THR A 149 -2.17 -18.43 -2.71
C THR A 149 -1.45 -18.69 -1.39
N LYS A 150 -1.03 -19.93 -1.11
CA LYS A 150 -0.29 -20.26 0.11
C LYS A 150 0.97 -19.40 0.29
N HIS A 151 1.76 -19.21 -0.76
CA HIS A 151 2.98 -18.40 -0.69
C HIS A 151 2.69 -16.91 -0.53
N ALA A 152 1.67 -16.41 -1.21
CA ALA A 152 1.21 -15.03 -1.03
C ALA A 152 0.75 -14.79 0.41
N LEU A 153 -0.02 -15.71 0.99
CA LEU A 153 -0.51 -15.60 2.37
C LEU A 153 0.61 -15.73 3.40
N GLN A 154 1.61 -16.57 3.16
CA GLN A 154 2.80 -16.64 4.02
C GLN A 154 3.56 -15.31 4.01
N ALA A 155 3.76 -14.71 2.84
CA ALA A 155 4.43 -13.42 2.71
C ALA A 155 3.64 -12.27 3.36
N LEU A 156 2.33 -12.19 3.10
CA LEU A 156 1.43 -11.21 3.72
C LEU A 156 1.37 -11.39 5.25
N GLY A 157 1.27 -12.63 5.73
CA GLY A 157 1.28 -12.94 7.15
C GLY A 157 2.59 -12.54 7.82
N GLY A 158 3.73 -12.80 7.17
CA GLY A 158 5.04 -12.39 7.66
C GLY A 158 5.18 -10.87 7.78
N VAL A 159 4.79 -10.12 6.74
CA VAL A 159 4.83 -8.65 6.76
C VAL A 159 3.83 -8.09 7.78
N GLY A 160 2.62 -8.65 7.85
CA GLY A 160 1.60 -8.26 8.82
C GLY A 160 2.06 -8.48 10.26
N ALA A 161 2.67 -9.63 10.55
CA ALA A 161 3.23 -9.92 11.87
C ALA A 161 4.42 -9.00 12.22
N ALA A 162 5.29 -8.70 11.26
CA ALA A 162 6.40 -7.76 11.44
C ALA A 162 5.89 -6.34 11.75
N TYR A 163 4.85 -5.88 11.04
CA TYR A 163 4.22 -4.59 11.32
C TYR A 163 3.51 -4.57 12.67
N LEU A 164 2.79 -5.64 13.03
CA LEU A 164 2.17 -5.78 14.35
C LEU A 164 3.22 -5.70 15.47
N PHE A 165 4.33 -6.43 15.32
CA PHE A 165 5.44 -6.36 16.26
C PHE A 165 5.96 -4.93 16.38
N TRP A 166 6.14 -4.23 15.26
CA TRP A 166 6.62 -2.85 15.25
C TRP A 166 5.68 -1.88 15.98
N ILE A 167 4.37 -1.92 15.75
CA ILE A 167 3.44 -1.02 16.43
C ILE A 167 3.32 -1.32 17.93
N ILE A 168 3.45 -2.58 18.33
CA ILE A 168 3.51 -3.00 19.74
C ILE A 168 4.79 -2.49 20.39
N TRP A 169 5.93 -2.62 19.70
CA TRP A 169 7.21 -2.10 20.16
C TRP A 169 7.17 -0.59 20.38
N VAL A 170 6.56 0.17 19.45
CA VAL A 170 6.35 1.61 19.61
C VAL A 170 5.56 1.91 20.88
N TYR A 171 4.46 1.19 21.13
CA TYR A 171 3.66 1.37 22.35
C TYR A 171 4.48 1.09 23.62
N PHE A 172 5.26 0.00 23.67
CA PHE A 172 6.11 -0.28 24.82
C PHE A 172 7.24 0.74 25.02
N SER A 173 7.70 1.36 23.94
CA SER A 173 8.80 2.33 23.99
C SER A 173 8.37 3.70 24.51
N VAL A 174 7.16 4.16 24.18
CA VAL A 174 6.70 5.54 24.52
C VAL A 174 5.33 5.62 25.18
N GLY A 175 4.65 4.51 25.42
CA GLY A 175 3.34 4.45 26.06
C GLY A 175 2.17 5.00 25.22
N ILE A 176 2.40 5.29 23.94
CA ILE A 176 1.41 5.87 23.03
C ILE A 176 1.22 4.96 21.82
N TRP A 177 -0.03 4.62 21.52
CA TRP A 177 -0.37 3.83 20.34
C TRP A 177 -0.11 4.60 19.04
N VAL A 178 0.24 3.87 17.98
CA VAL A 178 0.41 4.44 16.64
C VAL A 178 -0.88 5.10 16.14
N TYR A 179 -2.02 4.46 16.39
CA TYR A 179 -3.35 4.95 16.08
C TYR A 179 -4.17 5.03 17.38
N PRO A 180 -4.84 6.16 17.68
CA PRO A 180 -5.69 6.29 18.87
C PRO A 180 -6.72 5.16 19.01
N LEU A 181 -7.26 4.66 17.90
CA LEU A 181 -8.15 3.50 17.85
C LEU A 181 -7.69 2.32 18.71
N LEU A 182 -6.38 2.01 18.72
CA LEU A 182 -5.84 0.84 19.40
C LEU A 182 -5.98 0.93 20.93
N ALA A 183 -6.04 2.14 21.49
CA ALA A 183 -6.21 2.36 22.92
C ALA A 183 -7.57 1.89 23.44
N HIS A 184 -8.56 1.73 22.56
CA HIS A 184 -9.92 1.33 22.92
C HIS A 184 -10.09 -0.20 23.05
N PHE A 185 -9.06 -0.98 22.70
CA PHE A 185 -9.14 -2.44 22.73
C PHE A 185 -8.38 -3.03 23.91
N SER A 186 -8.97 -4.06 24.54
CA SER A 186 -8.24 -4.96 25.42
C SER A 186 -7.28 -5.84 24.60
N THR A 187 -6.36 -6.56 25.26
CA THR A 187 -5.43 -7.48 24.58
C THR A 187 -6.15 -8.51 23.70
N PRO A 188 -7.21 -9.21 24.15
CA PRO A 188 -7.98 -10.08 23.25
C PRO A 188 -8.65 -9.32 22.09
N GLY A 189 -9.09 -8.08 22.34
CA GLY A 189 -9.64 -7.20 21.32
C GLY A 189 -8.62 -6.85 20.22
N LEU A 190 -7.38 -6.52 20.59
CA LEU A 190 -6.29 -6.25 19.64
C LEU A 190 -5.94 -7.49 18.81
N VAL A 191 -5.93 -8.67 19.42
CA VAL A 191 -5.73 -9.93 18.70
C VAL A 191 -6.87 -10.16 17.70
N GLY A 192 -8.12 -9.99 18.11
CA GLY A 192 -9.28 -10.09 17.23
C GLY A 192 -9.23 -9.08 16.07
N LEU A 193 -8.86 -7.82 16.36
CA LEU A 193 -8.68 -6.77 15.37
C LEU A 193 -7.59 -7.14 14.35
N PHE A 194 -6.46 -7.68 14.79
CA PHE A 194 -5.40 -8.13 13.89
C PHE A 194 -5.89 -9.23 12.95
N PHE A 195 -6.53 -10.28 13.46
CA PHE A 195 -7.06 -11.36 12.63
C PHE A 195 -8.12 -10.87 11.65
N PHE A 196 -9.03 -10.00 12.09
CA PHE A 196 -10.03 -9.39 11.22
C PHE A 196 -9.38 -8.63 10.05
N ASN A 197 -8.41 -7.76 10.35
CA ASN A 197 -7.70 -7.01 9.30
C ASN A 197 -6.93 -7.94 8.35
N MET A 198 -6.26 -8.98 8.88
CA MET A 198 -5.59 -9.98 8.04
C MET A 198 -6.58 -10.72 7.13
N SER A 199 -7.78 -11.07 7.61
CA SER A 199 -8.83 -11.65 6.77
C SER A 199 -9.26 -10.69 5.66
N VAL A 200 -9.41 -9.38 5.93
CA VAL A 200 -9.72 -8.38 4.90
C VAL A 200 -8.61 -8.32 3.84
N VAL A 201 -7.34 -8.28 4.25
CA VAL A 201 -6.20 -8.27 3.32
C VAL A 201 -6.17 -9.54 2.45
N VAL A 202 -6.47 -10.71 3.01
CA VAL A 202 -6.61 -11.97 2.26
C VAL A 202 -7.73 -11.87 1.22
N LEU A 203 -8.90 -11.35 1.60
CA LEU A 203 -10.02 -11.16 0.67
C LEU A 203 -9.65 -10.20 -0.46
N LEU A 204 -8.88 -9.15 -0.18
CA LEU A 204 -8.40 -8.19 -1.18
C LEU A 204 -7.37 -8.81 -2.13
N TYR A 205 -6.50 -9.69 -1.63
CA TYR A 205 -5.60 -10.48 -2.49
C TYR A 205 -6.40 -11.36 -3.47
N LEU A 206 -7.40 -12.09 -2.97
CA LEU A 206 -8.27 -12.93 -3.80
C LEU A 206 -9.08 -12.10 -4.80
N LEU A 207 -9.57 -10.92 -4.38
CA LEU A 207 -10.26 -9.97 -5.25
C LEU A 207 -9.33 -9.51 -6.38
N GLY A 208 -8.09 -9.15 -6.07
CA GLY A 208 -7.10 -8.75 -7.07
C GLY A 208 -6.86 -9.84 -8.11
N ASN A 209 -6.68 -11.09 -7.66
CA ASN A 209 -6.53 -12.23 -8.56
C ASN A 209 -7.75 -12.41 -9.48
N LYS A 210 -8.95 -12.28 -8.92
CA LYS A 210 -10.22 -12.39 -9.66
C LYS A 210 -10.42 -11.24 -10.66
N LEU A 211 -10.06 -10.02 -10.29
CA LEU A 211 -10.13 -8.86 -11.18
C LEU A 211 -9.13 -9.02 -12.33
N ASN A 212 -7.90 -9.40 -12.02
CA ASN A 212 -6.87 -9.65 -13.03
C ASN A 212 -7.30 -10.73 -14.02
N SER A 213 -7.84 -11.86 -13.55
CA SER A 213 -8.37 -12.88 -14.46
C SER A 213 -9.58 -12.36 -15.25
N HIS A 214 -10.49 -11.60 -14.64
CA HIS A 214 -11.64 -11.05 -15.35
C HIS A 214 -11.24 -10.15 -16.54
N PHE A 215 -10.27 -9.26 -16.37
CA PHE A 215 -9.80 -8.38 -17.44
C PHE A 215 -8.93 -9.10 -18.49
N TRP A 216 -8.18 -10.14 -18.10
CA TRP A 216 -7.12 -10.72 -18.94
C TRP A 216 -7.27 -12.23 -19.23
N SER A 217 -8.45 -12.84 -18.99
CA SER A 217 -8.69 -14.29 -19.15
C SER A 217 -8.29 -14.87 -20.52
N LYS A 218 -8.37 -14.08 -21.60
CA LYS A 218 -8.04 -14.54 -22.95
C LYS A 218 -6.53 -14.53 -23.25
N ASP A 219 -5.78 -13.64 -22.61
CA ASP A 219 -4.34 -13.48 -22.85
C ASP A 219 -3.51 -14.47 -22.01
N MET A 220 -4.07 -14.94 -20.89
CA MET A 220 -3.46 -15.94 -20.01
C MET A 220 -3.54 -17.38 -20.56
N THR A 221 -4.47 -17.67 -21.48
CA THR A 221 -4.59 -18.99 -22.13
C THR A 221 -3.77 -19.10 -23.42
N SER A 222 -3.42 -17.99 -24.06
CA SER A 222 -2.58 -17.96 -25.28
C SER A 222 -1.07 -18.02 -25.02
N GLY A 223 -0.62 -17.86 -23.77
CA GLY A 223 0.80 -17.90 -23.39
C GLY A 223 1.26 -19.25 -22.80
N GLY A 224 0.39 -20.25 -22.80
CA GLY A 224 0.64 -21.57 -22.21
C GLY A 224 0.56 -22.68 -23.25
N HIS A 225 1.46 -22.68 -24.24
CA HIS A 225 1.86 -23.85 -25.02
C HIS A 225 3.33 -23.72 -25.44
#